data_AF-A0A9W6GQM1-F1
#
_entry.id   AF-A0A9W6GQM1-F1
#
_cell.length_a   1.000
_cell.length_b   1.000
_cell.length_c   1.000
_cell.angle_alpha   90.00
_cell.angle_beta   90.00
_cell.angle_gamma   90.00
#
_symmetry.space_group_name_H-M   'P 1'
#
loop_
_entity.id
_entity.type
_entity.pdbx_description
1 polymer ?
#
loop_
_entity_poly.entity_id
_entity_poly.type
_entity_poly.pdbx_seq_one_letter_code
_entity_poly.pdbx_strand_id
1 'polypeptide(L)'
;MTKNNIKTMREKKGLSRKALADLVGASRQQIHRIEAGVQSVRFDLALAICDALEAELTDVFPAVKAALARASRGQKPSVDRLRDEKAREDLEKAGFDMDPEIWIFRFRLRGGTAEDLQVSGPDKRRLWGLVQNNEGFAVFDSGNCRYAINLALLQFCQFQFEAPFPAVRQALARRADEIDPEPELLLRFIDRVEPERFSVDRDGCSIGDANANYGDVQIQTLFASAESREEDRFLFTDMDDESVFFSLAAVSMFAVPLRLVEPALYEGTDEAETEEE
;
A
#
# COMPACT_ATOMS: atom_id res chain seq x y z
N MET A 1 12.21 -5.79 0.48
CA MET A 1 11.78 -5.01 1.66
C MET A 1 12.83 -3.96 1.99
N THR A 2 12.41 -2.71 2.20
CA THR A 2 13.32 -1.62 2.56
C THR A 2 13.58 -1.65 4.05
N LYS A 3 14.83 -1.90 4.45
CA LYS A 3 15.24 -1.96 5.86
C LYS A 3 15.18 -0.57 6.50
N ASN A 4 14.36 -0.41 7.53
CA ASN A 4 14.27 0.78 8.38
C ASN A 4 14.51 0.40 9.85
N ASN A 5 14.81 1.39 10.69
CA ASN A 5 15.10 1.20 12.12
C ASN A 5 13.99 1.72 13.03
N ILE A 6 12.83 2.10 12.48
CA ILE A 6 11.75 2.80 13.21
C ILE A 6 11.34 2.01 14.46
N LYS A 7 11.00 0.71 14.31
CA LYS A 7 10.59 -0.16 15.41
C LYS A 7 11.58 -0.12 16.57
N THR A 8 12.86 -0.37 16.28
CA THR A 8 13.92 -0.41 17.30
C THR A 8 14.14 0.93 18.00
N MET A 9 14.03 2.06 17.29
CA MET A 9 14.23 3.39 17.87
C MET A 9 13.02 3.84 18.67
N ARG A 10 11.82 3.50 18.20
CA ARG A 10 10.55 3.72 18.89
C ARG A 10 10.53 2.96 20.22
N GLU A 11 10.90 1.68 20.23
CA GLU A 11 10.98 0.85 21.43
C GLU A 11 12.00 1.38 22.43
N LYS A 12 13.19 1.84 21.97
CA LYS A 12 14.19 2.48 22.85
C LYS A 12 13.67 3.74 23.53
N LYS A 13 12.72 4.46 22.91
CA LYS A 13 12.04 5.62 23.49
C LYS A 13 10.80 5.24 24.32
N GLY A 14 10.43 3.97 24.41
CA GLY A 14 9.23 3.52 25.12
C GLY A 14 7.92 3.95 24.44
N LEU A 15 7.96 4.26 23.14
CA LEU A 15 6.77 4.68 22.39
C LEU A 15 6.04 3.45 21.83
N SER A 16 4.70 3.42 21.93
CA SER A 16 3.89 2.45 21.18
C SER A 16 3.73 2.90 19.72
N ARG A 17 3.30 1.99 18.83
CA ARG A 17 3.00 2.37 17.43
C ARG A 17 1.95 3.47 17.36
N LYS A 18 0.92 3.38 18.21
CA LYS A 18 -0.14 4.40 18.34
C LYS A 18 0.43 5.74 18.82
N ALA A 19 1.27 5.73 19.85
CA ALA A 19 1.89 6.95 20.35
C ALA A 19 2.75 7.65 19.29
N LEU A 20 3.53 6.89 18.51
CA LEU A 20 4.29 7.46 17.39
C LEU A 20 3.35 8.00 16.30
N ALA A 21 2.31 7.26 15.94
CA ALA A 21 1.32 7.65 14.93
C ALA A 21 0.64 8.99 15.29
N ASP A 22 0.22 9.14 16.54
CA ASP A 22 -0.40 10.36 17.06
C ASP A 22 0.55 11.58 16.99
N LEU A 23 1.84 11.38 17.28
CA LEU A 23 2.86 12.44 17.22
C LEU A 23 3.12 12.95 15.80
N VAL A 24 3.13 12.05 14.81
CA VAL A 24 3.51 12.38 13.42
C VAL A 24 2.31 12.69 12.52
N GLY A 25 1.09 12.47 13.03
CA GLY A 25 -0.15 12.63 12.29
C GLY A 25 -0.35 11.55 11.24
N ALA A 26 -0.06 10.29 11.60
CA ALA A 26 -0.27 9.10 10.79
C ALA A 26 -1.21 8.12 11.50
N SER A 27 -1.64 7.10 10.77
CA SER A 27 -2.46 6.01 11.29
C SER A 27 -1.58 4.95 11.98
N ARG A 28 -2.09 4.23 13.00
CA ARG A 28 -1.33 3.13 13.64
C ARG A 28 -0.93 2.07 12.62
N GLN A 29 -1.88 1.67 11.76
CA GLN A 29 -1.68 0.71 10.68
C GLN A 29 -0.69 1.23 9.63
N GLN A 30 -0.69 2.53 9.34
CA GLN A 30 0.30 3.14 8.45
C GLN A 30 1.72 3.04 9.02
N ILE A 31 1.91 3.33 10.31
CA ILE A 31 3.22 3.15 10.97
C ILE A 31 3.66 1.68 10.90
N HIS A 32 2.75 0.73 11.17
CA HIS A 32 3.07 -0.69 11.06
C HIS A 32 3.52 -1.07 9.65
N ARG A 33 2.80 -0.65 8.59
CA ARG A 33 3.21 -0.94 7.21
C ARG A 33 4.56 -0.34 6.83
N ILE A 34 4.87 0.85 7.34
CA ILE A 34 6.18 1.48 7.12
C ILE A 34 7.27 0.70 7.88
N GLU A 35 7.04 0.33 9.14
CA GLU A 35 7.95 -0.50 9.94
C GLU A 35 8.27 -1.83 9.24
N ALA A 36 7.24 -2.51 8.71
CA ALA A 36 7.37 -3.76 7.97
C ALA A 36 7.98 -3.60 6.55
N GLY A 37 8.12 -2.36 6.06
CA GLY A 37 8.63 -2.07 4.72
C GLY A 37 7.69 -2.46 3.58
N VAL A 38 6.39 -2.64 3.89
CA VAL A 38 5.30 -2.90 2.92
C VAL A 38 4.90 -1.61 2.21
N GLN A 39 4.92 -0.48 2.93
CA GLN A 39 4.55 0.83 2.38
C GLN A 39 5.77 1.76 2.25
N SER A 40 5.90 2.45 1.12
CA SER A 40 6.84 3.56 0.98
C SER A 40 6.45 4.74 1.88
N VAL A 41 7.42 5.30 2.59
CA VAL A 41 7.20 6.46 3.45
C VAL A 41 7.31 7.75 2.64
N ARG A 42 6.32 8.64 2.78
CA ARG A 42 6.43 9.97 2.19
C ARG A 42 7.51 10.78 2.87
N PHE A 43 8.25 11.60 2.11
CA PHE A 43 9.38 12.36 2.65
C PHE A 43 8.99 13.27 3.83
N ASP A 44 7.83 13.93 3.75
CA ASP A 44 7.30 14.80 4.82
C ASP A 44 6.90 14.03 6.10
N LEU A 45 6.45 12.78 5.95
CA LEU A 45 6.17 11.89 7.08
C LEU A 45 7.46 11.32 7.66
N ALA A 46 8.45 10.97 6.82
CA ALA A 46 9.75 10.49 7.25
C ALA A 46 10.47 11.53 8.13
N LEU A 47 10.41 12.82 7.74
CA LEU A 47 10.95 13.91 8.56
C LEU A 47 10.22 14.01 9.91
N ALA A 48 8.89 13.95 9.93
CA ALA A 48 8.13 13.97 11.18
C ALA A 48 8.47 12.79 12.10
N ILE A 49 8.69 11.60 11.54
CA ILE A 49 9.16 10.42 12.29
C ILE A 49 10.57 10.66 12.86
N CYS A 50 11.48 11.22 12.07
CA CYS A 50 12.84 11.54 12.52
C CYS A 50 12.83 12.55 13.67
N ASP A 51 12.00 13.59 13.56
CA ASP A 51 11.82 14.61 14.61
C ASP A 51 11.26 13.99 15.90
N ALA A 52 10.21 13.15 15.80
CA ALA A 52 9.64 12.46 16.95
C ALA A 52 10.62 11.47 17.61
N LEU A 53 11.48 10.84 16.81
CA LEU A 53 12.52 9.93 17.28
C LEU A 53 13.82 10.64 17.68
N GLU A 54 13.93 11.97 17.50
CA GLU A 54 15.15 12.76 17.73
C GLU A 54 16.38 12.12 17.07
N ALA A 55 16.23 11.68 15.81
CA ALA A 55 17.24 10.93 15.08
C ALA A 55 17.45 11.50 13.67
N GLU A 56 18.64 11.29 13.10
CA GLU A 56 18.88 11.71 11.73
C GLU A 56 18.20 10.78 10.71
N LEU A 57 17.84 11.32 9.55
CA LEU A 57 17.16 10.57 8.48
C LEU A 57 17.95 9.31 8.08
N THR A 58 19.28 9.38 8.05
CA THR A 58 20.13 8.23 7.69
C THR A 58 20.21 7.16 8.78
N ASP A 59 19.90 7.50 10.02
CA ASP A 59 19.87 6.55 11.14
C ASP A 59 18.54 5.80 11.17
N VAL A 60 17.44 6.51 10.94
CA VAL A 60 16.10 5.92 10.86
C VAL A 60 15.93 5.11 9.56
N PHE A 61 16.44 5.63 8.45
CA PHE A 61 16.33 5.02 7.11
C PHE A 61 17.70 4.81 6.45
N PRO A 62 18.44 3.74 6.80
CA PRO A 62 19.78 3.50 6.29
C PRO A 62 19.87 3.36 4.76
N ALA A 63 18.82 2.85 4.11
CA ALA A 63 18.74 2.67 2.66
C ALA A 63 18.88 4.00 1.89
N VAL A 64 18.47 5.10 2.52
CA VAL A 64 18.48 6.45 1.95
C VAL A 64 19.88 7.00 1.81
N LYS A 65 20.83 6.57 2.66
CA LYS A 65 22.21 7.09 2.66
C LYS A 65 22.87 6.93 1.29
N ALA A 66 22.72 5.77 0.66
CA ALA A 66 23.26 5.51 -0.66
C ALA A 66 22.53 6.31 -1.75
N ALA A 67 21.20 6.43 -1.65
CA ALA A 67 20.38 7.19 -2.60
C ALA A 67 20.69 8.70 -2.55
N LEU A 68 20.75 9.29 -1.35
CA LEU A 68 21.14 10.70 -1.14
C LEU A 68 22.58 10.96 -1.58
N ALA A 69 23.52 10.05 -1.30
CA ALA A 69 24.90 10.19 -1.74
C ALA A 69 25.03 10.16 -3.27
N ARG A 70 24.17 9.40 -3.97
CA ARG A 70 24.13 9.40 -5.44
C ARG A 70 23.46 10.67 -5.97
N ALA A 71 22.35 11.09 -5.37
CA ALA A 71 21.65 12.34 -5.72
C ALA A 71 22.53 13.59 -5.48
N SER A 72 23.45 13.56 -4.52
CA SER A 72 24.32 14.68 -4.18
C SER A 72 25.58 14.81 -5.03
N ARG A 73 25.92 13.82 -5.86
CA ARG A 73 27.13 13.80 -6.73
C ARG A 73 27.09 14.75 -7.94
N GLY A 74 26.04 15.54 -8.12
CA GLY A 74 25.92 16.51 -9.21
C GLY A 74 26.28 17.95 -8.80
N GLN A 75 26.87 18.74 -9.71
CA GLN A 75 27.13 20.18 -9.54
C GLN A 75 25.85 21.06 -9.60
N LYS A 76 24.68 20.49 -9.89
CA LYS A 76 23.43 21.23 -10.06
C LYS A 76 22.96 21.87 -8.74
N PRO A 77 22.21 23.00 -8.76
CA PRO A 77 21.55 23.55 -7.58
C PRO A 77 20.62 22.54 -6.91
N SER A 78 20.36 22.67 -5.61
CA SER A 78 19.54 21.74 -4.81
C SER A 78 18.14 21.50 -5.39
N VAL A 79 17.53 22.54 -5.98
CA VAL A 79 16.17 22.50 -6.54
C VAL A 79 16.09 21.68 -7.83
N ASP A 80 17.14 21.70 -8.66
CA ASP A 80 17.19 20.92 -9.91
C ASP A 80 17.46 19.43 -9.67
N ARG A 81 18.05 19.07 -8.51
CA ARG A 81 18.31 17.67 -8.14
C ARG A 81 17.03 16.93 -7.73
N LEU A 82 16.07 17.64 -7.12
CA LEU A 82 14.74 17.09 -6.78
C LEU A 82 13.88 16.83 -8.03
N ARG A 83 14.23 17.44 -9.17
CA ARG A 83 13.60 17.20 -10.48
C ARG A 83 14.32 16.16 -11.32
N ASP A 84 15.44 15.62 -10.83
CA ASP A 84 16.16 14.54 -11.51
C ASP A 84 15.39 13.23 -11.35
N GLU A 85 14.80 12.77 -12.45
CA GLU A 85 13.99 11.54 -12.48
C GLU A 85 14.77 10.34 -11.91
N LYS A 86 16.07 10.25 -12.21
CA LYS A 86 16.90 9.15 -11.75
C LYS A 86 17.14 9.21 -10.24
N ALA A 87 17.30 10.41 -9.68
CA ALA A 87 17.42 10.58 -8.23
C ALA A 87 16.12 10.23 -7.52
N ARG A 88 14.97 10.58 -8.13
CA ARG A 88 13.65 10.19 -7.61
C ARG A 88 13.47 8.68 -7.64
N GLU A 89 13.73 8.02 -8.76
CA GLU A 89 13.64 6.55 -8.87
C GLU A 89 14.54 5.84 -7.84
N ASP A 90 15.75 6.35 -7.60
CA ASP A 90 16.66 5.81 -6.61
C ASP A 90 16.11 5.94 -5.18
N LEU A 91 15.44 7.05 -4.86
CA LEU A 91 14.79 7.27 -3.57
C LEU A 91 13.54 6.42 -3.40
N GLU A 92 12.75 6.26 -4.46
CA GLU A 92 11.58 5.37 -4.47
C GLU A 92 11.96 3.91 -4.27
N LYS A 93 13.03 3.45 -4.91
CA LYS A 93 13.63 2.13 -4.66
C LYS A 93 14.15 1.99 -3.22
N ALA A 94 14.54 3.10 -2.60
CA ALA A 94 14.89 3.15 -1.19
C ALA A 94 13.66 3.29 -0.27
N GLY A 95 12.44 3.12 -0.78
CA GLY A 95 11.19 3.14 -0.02
C GLY A 95 10.63 4.52 0.28
N PHE A 96 11.05 5.56 -0.46
CA PHE A 96 10.59 6.93 -0.25
C PHE A 96 9.63 7.41 -1.34
N ASP A 97 8.49 7.93 -0.92
CA ASP A 97 7.62 8.71 -1.79
C ASP A 97 8.05 10.19 -1.71
N MET A 98 8.64 10.68 -2.81
CA MET A 98 9.13 12.05 -2.94
C MET A 98 8.08 13.00 -3.52
N ASP A 99 6.86 12.51 -3.79
CA ASP A 99 5.77 13.34 -4.28
C ASP A 99 5.22 14.20 -3.12
N PRO A 100 5.20 15.53 -3.26
CA PRO A 100 4.69 16.39 -2.20
C PRO A 100 3.18 16.25 -2.00
N GLU A 101 2.43 15.83 -3.02
CA GLU A 101 0.98 15.83 -3.00
C GLU A 101 0.40 14.52 -2.47
N ILE A 102 -0.71 14.59 -1.73
CA ILE A 102 -1.49 13.41 -1.37
C ILE A 102 -2.47 13.16 -2.50
N TRP A 103 -2.29 12.06 -3.23
CA TRP A 103 -3.10 11.76 -4.40
C TRP A 103 -4.35 10.96 -4.05
N ILE A 104 -5.47 11.35 -4.65
CA ILE A 104 -6.73 10.62 -4.60
C ILE A 104 -7.09 10.22 -6.03
N PHE A 105 -7.15 8.91 -6.27
CA PHE A 105 -7.64 8.32 -7.50
C PHE A 105 -9.16 8.12 -7.39
N ARG A 106 -9.90 9.07 -7.94
CA ARG A 106 -11.36 8.98 -8.09
C ARG A 106 -11.66 8.28 -9.41
N PHE A 107 -12.50 7.25 -9.39
CA PHE A 107 -12.86 6.53 -10.60
C PHE A 107 -14.29 6.00 -10.60
N ARG A 108 -14.77 5.64 -11.80
CA ARG A 108 -16.04 4.94 -12.02
C ARG A 108 -15.84 3.86 -13.06
N LEU A 109 -16.30 2.65 -12.74
CA LEU A 109 -16.30 1.50 -13.63
C LEU A 109 -17.73 1.24 -14.15
N ARG A 110 -17.80 0.62 -15.33
CA ARG A 110 -19.03 0.01 -15.83
C ARG A 110 -19.48 -1.05 -14.83
N GLY A 111 -20.77 -1.03 -14.48
CA GLY A 111 -21.35 -1.84 -13.40
C GLY A 111 -21.72 -1.03 -12.15
N GLY A 112 -21.30 0.24 -12.10
CA GLY A 112 -21.74 1.18 -11.06
C GLY A 112 -20.74 1.35 -9.91
N THR A 113 -19.68 0.55 -9.86
CA THR A 113 -18.56 0.73 -8.92
C THR A 113 -17.93 2.11 -9.10
N ALA A 114 -17.87 2.90 -8.03
CA ALA A 114 -17.20 4.19 -8.00
C ALA A 114 -16.60 4.41 -6.61
N GLU A 115 -15.32 4.77 -6.56
CA GLU A 115 -14.56 4.91 -5.33
C GLU A 115 -13.60 6.11 -5.44
N ASP A 116 -13.22 6.66 -4.29
CA ASP A 116 -12.19 7.69 -4.12
C ASP A 116 -11.07 7.10 -3.25
N LEU A 117 -9.99 6.61 -3.87
CA LEU A 117 -8.92 5.87 -3.19
C LEU A 117 -7.63 6.69 -3.08
N GLN A 118 -6.98 6.65 -1.93
CA GLN A 118 -5.67 7.29 -1.77
C GLN A 118 -4.60 6.45 -2.43
N VAL A 119 -3.71 7.08 -3.19
CA VAL A 119 -2.62 6.40 -3.88
C VAL A 119 -1.29 7.11 -3.64
N SER A 120 -0.21 6.32 -3.63
CA SER A 120 1.15 6.87 -3.53
C SER A 120 1.52 7.69 -4.77
N GLY A 121 2.51 8.58 -4.69
CA GLY A 121 3.07 9.26 -5.86
C GLY A 121 3.55 8.29 -6.96
N PRO A 122 4.29 7.21 -6.62
CA PRO A 122 4.64 6.14 -7.55
C PRO A 122 3.42 5.48 -8.20
N ASP A 123 2.42 5.09 -7.41
CA ASP A 123 1.20 4.47 -7.95
C ASP A 123 0.44 5.42 -8.85
N LYS A 124 0.32 6.70 -8.47
CA LYS A 124 -0.32 7.71 -9.32
C LYS A 124 0.35 7.78 -10.70
N ARG A 125 1.69 7.75 -10.76
CA ARG A 125 2.42 7.76 -12.05
C ARG A 125 2.19 6.48 -12.84
N ARG A 126 2.23 5.32 -12.18
CA ARG A 126 1.97 4.03 -12.83
C ARG A 126 0.54 3.95 -13.35
N LEU A 127 -0.44 4.27 -12.50
CA LEU A 127 -1.86 4.33 -12.85
C LEU A 127 -2.12 5.30 -13.99
N TRP A 128 -1.49 6.48 -13.98
CA TRP A 128 -1.60 7.44 -15.09
C TRP A 128 -1.22 6.83 -16.45
N GLY A 129 -0.16 6.03 -16.50
CA GLY A 129 0.21 5.29 -17.71
C GLY A 129 -0.77 4.19 -18.07
N LEU A 130 -1.22 3.41 -17.07
CA LEU A 130 -2.15 2.29 -17.27
C LEU A 130 -3.52 2.75 -17.78
N VAL A 131 -4.09 3.83 -17.22
CA VAL A 131 -5.41 4.34 -17.63
C VAL A 131 -5.42 4.88 -19.05
N GLN A 132 -4.28 5.31 -19.59
CA GLN A 132 -4.17 5.77 -20.97
C GLN A 132 -4.24 4.61 -21.98
N ASN A 133 -3.74 3.43 -21.58
CA ASN A 133 -3.80 2.22 -22.39
C ASN A 133 -5.15 1.50 -22.24
N ASN A 134 -5.81 1.67 -21.08
CA ASN A 134 -7.15 1.18 -20.77
C ASN A 134 -7.32 -0.35 -20.90
N GLU A 135 -6.29 -1.10 -20.50
CA GLU A 135 -6.27 -2.55 -20.60
C GLU A 135 -5.93 -3.21 -19.27
N GLY A 136 -6.55 -4.38 -19.03
CA GLY A 136 -6.23 -5.28 -17.92
C GLY A 136 -6.60 -4.74 -16.54
N PHE A 137 -6.07 -5.40 -15.52
CA PHE A 137 -6.21 -4.92 -14.14
C PHE A 137 -5.06 -4.00 -13.77
N ALA A 138 -5.37 -2.97 -12.99
CA ALA A 138 -4.39 -2.24 -12.21
C ALA A 138 -4.47 -2.70 -10.76
N VAL A 139 -3.39 -3.26 -10.23
CA VAL A 139 -3.28 -3.62 -8.82
C VAL A 139 -2.50 -2.56 -8.07
N PHE A 140 -3.00 -2.09 -6.94
CA PHE A 140 -2.34 -1.08 -6.10
C PHE A 140 -2.88 -1.10 -4.68
N ASP A 141 -2.16 -0.48 -3.76
CA ASP A 141 -2.56 -0.40 -2.36
C ASP A 141 -3.21 0.96 -2.07
N SER A 142 -4.28 0.95 -1.29
CA SER A 142 -4.94 2.16 -0.79
C SER A 142 -5.41 1.93 0.64
N GLY A 143 -4.92 2.74 1.58
CA GLY A 143 -5.21 2.57 3.00
C GLY A 143 -4.73 1.21 3.49
N ASN A 144 -5.67 0.40 4.00
CA ASN A 144 -5.40 -0.91 4.59
C ASN A 144 -5.69 -2.08 3.62
N CYS A 145 -5.97 -1.81 2.35
CA CYS A 145 -6.35 -2.82 1.37
C CYS A 145 -5.48 -2.76 0.11
N ARG A 146 -5.30 -3.93 -0.50
CA ARG A 146 -4.88 -4.07 -1.89
C ARG A 146 -6.11 -4.15 -2.79
N TYR A 147 -6.10 -3.40 -3.87
CA TYR A 147 -7.17 -3.34 -4.87
C TYR A 147 -6.67 -3.85 -6.20
N ALA A 148 -7.54 -4.52 -6.95
CA ALA A 148 -7.39 -4.79 -8.37
C ALA A 148 -8.60 -4.21 -9.09
N ILE A 149 -8.40 -3.24 -9.98
CA ILE A 149 -9.48 -2.64 -10.77
C ILE A 149 -9.34 -2.99 -12.24
N ASN A 150 -10.43 -3.37 -12.89
CA ASN A 150 -10.44 -3.68 -14.30
C ASN A 150 -10.54 -2.39 -15.13
N LEU A 151 -9.43 -1.98 -15.74
CA LEU A 151 -9.34 -0.75 -16.52
C LEU A 151 -10.15 -0.82 -17.82
N ALA A 152 -10.39 -2.01 -18.38
CA ALA A 152 -11.25 -2.14 -19.57
C ALA A 152 -12.68 -1.67 -19.32
N LEU A 153 -13.09 -1.59 -18.04
CA LEU A 153 -14.40 -1.11 -17.61
C LEU A 153 -14.38 0.33 -17.13
N LEU A 154 -13.24 1.01 -17.14
CA LEU A 154 -13.11 2.38 -16.67
C LEU A 154 -13.93 3.33 -17.56
N GLN A 155 -14.92 4.00 -16.96
CA GLN A 155 -15.76 4.99 -17.62
C GLN A 155 -15.29 6.42 -17.37
N PHE A 156 -14.71 6.64 -16.19
CA PHE A 156 -14.23 7.93 -15.74
C PHE A 156 -13.13 7.73 -14.71
N CYS A 157 -12.09 8.56 -14.78
CA CYS A 157 -11.17 8.74 -13.67
C CYS A 157 -10.73 10.20 -13.55
N GLN A 158 -10.30 10.55 -12.34
CA GLN A 158 -9.71 11.83 -12.01
C GLN A 158 -8.66 11.61 -10.93
N PHE A 159 -7.45 12.11 -11.17
CA PHE A 159 -6.43 12.22 -10.13
C PHE A 159 -6.60 13.59 -9.46
N GLN A 160 -7.09 13.57 -8.22
CA GLN A 160 -7.18 14.74 -7.36
C GLN A 160 -5.96 14.77 -6.43
N PHE A 161 -5.63 15.95 -5.91
CA PHE A 161 -4.56 16.09 -4.95
C PHE A 161 -4.99 16.95 -3.77
N GLU A 162 -4.48 16.61 -2.59
CA GLU A 162 -4.55 17.42 -1.39
C GLU A 162 -3.15 17.88 -1.00
N ALA A 163 -3.07 19.10 -0.46
CA ALA A 163 -1.83 19.61 0.09
C ALA A 163 -1.48 18.84 1.38
N PRO A 164 -0.20 18.50 1.62
CA PRO A 164 0.22 17.59 2.69
C PRO A 164 0.32 18.28 4.06
N PHE A 165 -0.63 19.16 4.39
CA PHE A 165 -0.59 19.86 5.67
C PHE A 165 -0.81 18.88 6.83
N PRO A 166 -0.15 19.08 8.00
CA PRO A 166 -0.30 18.18 9.14
C PRO A 166 -1.75 17.90 9.53
N ALA A 167 -2.62 18.92 9.49
CA ALA A 167 -4.04 18.78 9.79
C ALA A 167 -4.78 17.86 8.79
N VAL A 168 -4.40 17.91 7.51
CA VAL A 168 -4.94 17.03 6.46
C VAL A 168 -4.48 15.61 6.73
N ARG A 169 -3.17 15.38 6.92
CA ARG A 169 -2.63 14.05 7.23
C ARG A 169 -3.31 13.42 8.44
N GLN A 170 -3.49 14.20 9.52
CA GLN A 170 -4.14 13.72 10.73
C GLN A 170 -5.63 13.37 10.50
N ALA A 171 -6.35 14.15 9.70
CA ALA A 171 -7.74 13.84 9.36
C ALA A 171 -7.85 12.55 8.53
N LEU A 172 -6.93 12.34 7.59
CA LEU A 172 -6.87 11.11 6.77
C LEU A 172 -6.47 9.90 7.62
N ALA A 173 -5.50 10.06 8.52
CA ALA A 173 -5.06 9.03 9.45
C ALA A 173 -6.19 8.55 10.35
N ARG A 174 -6.98 9.47 10.93
CA ARG A 174 -8.14 9.11 11.78
C ARG A 174 -9.16 8.26 11.03
N ARG A 175 -9.48 8.64 9.78
CA ARG A 175 -10.38 7.85 8.92
C ARG A 175 -9.82 6.46 8.62
N ALA A 176 -8.52 6.34 8.42
CA ALA A 176 -7.87 5.06 8.14
C ALA A 176 -7.83 4.14 9.39
N ASP A 177 -7.77 4.69 10.59
CA ASP A 177 -7.81 3.94 11.85
C ASP A 177 -9.25 3.54 12.25
N GLU A 178 -10.27 4.32 11.86
CA GLU A 178 -11.69 3.98 12.04
C GLU A 178 -12.14 2.83 11.13
N ILE A 179 -11.50 2.66 9.98
CA ILE A 179 -11.86 1.65 8.97
C ILE A 179 -10.81 0.54 9.00
N ASP A 180 -11.00 -0.43 9.91
CA ASP A 180 -10.31 -1.70 9.83
C ASP A 180 -11.20 -2.70 9.07
N PRO A 181 -10.89 -3.03 7.80
CA PRO A 181 -11.75 -3.88 6.99
C PRO A 181 -11.82 -5.28 7.57
N GLU A 182 -12.97 -5.93 7.48
CA GLU A 182 -13.14 -7.36 7.82
C GLU A 182 -12.16 -8.22 7.00
N PRO A 183 -11.72 -9.39 7.53
CA PRO A 183 -10.77 -10.28 6.86
C PRO A 183 -11.43 -11.05 5.69
N GLU A 184 -11.95 -10.30 4.72
CA GLU A 184 -12.70 -10.82 3.59
C GLU A 184 -12.10 -10.37 2.26
N LEU A 185 -12.15 -11.25 1.26
CA LEU A 185 -12.04 -10.90 -0.15
C LEU A 185 -13.36 -10.29 -0.62
N LEU A 186 -13.30 -9.05 -1.07
CA LEU A 186 -14.41 -8.33 -1.67
C LEU A 186 -14.36 -8.48 -3.19
N LEU A 187 -15.38 -9.08 -3.79
CA LEU A 187 -15.46 -9.32 -5.23
C LEU A 187 -16.68 -8.59 -5.83
N ARG A 188 -16.43 -7.60 -6.70
CA ARG A 188 -17.49 -6.85 -7.41
C ARG A 188 -17.61 -7.31 -8.86
N PHE A 189 -18.73 -7.94 -9.19
CA PHE A 189 -19.08 -8.29 -10.57
C PHE A 189 -19.60 -7.09 -11.36
N ILE A 190 -19.55 -7.17 -12.70
CA ILE A 190 -19.99 -6.10 -13.61
C ILE A 190 -21.50 -5.89 -13.58
N ASP A 191 -22.26 -6.97 -13.36
CA ASP A 191 -23.71 -7.02 -13.44
C ASP A 191 -24.41 -6.88 -12.08
N ARG A 192 -23.65 -6.70 -11.00
CA ARG A 192 -24.15 -6.57 -9.62
C ARG A 192 -23.58 -5.33 -8.95
N VAL A 193 -24.43 -4.69 -8.14
CA VAL A 193 -24.04 -3.52 -7.33
C VAL A 193 -23.37 -3.94 -6.04
N GLU A 194 -23.92 -4.97 -5.39
CA GLU A 194 -23.40 -5.50 -4.13
C GLU A 194 -22.22 -6.45 -4.38
N PRO A 195 -21.10 -6.29 -3.64
CA PRO A 195 -19.99 -7.22 -3.71
C PRO A 195 -20.36 -8.57 -3.08
N GLU A 196 -19.84 -9.65 -3.65
CA GLU A 196 -19.74 -10.92 -2.95
C GLU A 196 -18.55 -10.85 -1.97
N ARG A 197 -18.70 -11.48 -0.81
CA ARG A 197 -17.73 -11.46 0.28
C ARG A 197 -17.33 -12.88 0.61
N PHE A 198 -16.04 -13.11 0.71
CA PHE A 198 -15.50 -14.43 1.04
C PHE A 198 -14.49 -14.29 2.16
N SER A 199 -14.70 -15.01 3.26
CA SER A 199 -13.69 -15.17 4.30
C SER A 199 -12.54 -15.98 3.71
N VAL A 200 -11.32 -15.46 3.75
CA VAL A 200 -10.15 -16.14 3.17
C VAL A 200 -9.03 -16.22 4.18
N ASP A 201 -8.29 -17.34 4.13
CA ASP A 201 -7.08 -17.48 4.90
C ASP A 201 -6.02 -16.48 4.43
N ARG A 202 -5.22 -16.02 5.39
CA ARG A 202 -4.11 -15.12 5.11
C ARG A 202 -2.98 -15.90 4.40
N ASP A 203 -2.33 -15.26 3.44
CA ASP A 203 -1.14 -15.82 2.80
C ASP A 203 -0.03 -15.97 3.85
N GLY A 204 0.58 -17.16 3.92
CA GLY A 204 1.58 -17.53 4.93
C GLY A 204 3.01 -17.11 4.57
N CYS A 205 3.33 -16.96 3.29
CA CYS A 205 4.67 -16.57 2.83
C CYS A 205 4.59 -15.72 1.55
N SER A 206 5.71 -15.17 1.09
CA SER A 206 5.72 -14.32 -0.10
C SER A 206 5.67 -15.15 -1.37
N ILE A 207 4.95 -14.65 -2.39
CA ILE A 207 4.94 -15.25 -3.71
C ILE A 207 6.37 -15.37 -4.27
N GLY A 208 6.75 -16.59 -4.65
CA GLY A 208 8.11 -16.92 -5.11
C GLY A 208 9.02 -17.54 -4.05
N ASP A 209 8.57 -17.74 -2.80
CA ASP A 209 9.27 -18.61 -1.86
C ASP A 209 9.33 -20.04 -2.43
N ALA A 210 10.52 -20.65 -2.42
CA ALA A 210 10.76 -21.97 -2.99
C ALA A 210 9.96 -23.08 -2.29
N ASN A 211 9.52 -22.86 -1.05
CA ASN A 211 8.73 -23.81 -0.28
C ASN A 211 7.24 -23.47 -0.23
N ALA A 212 6.80 -22.39 -0.88
CA ALA A 212 5.39 -22.01 -0.90
C ALA A 212 4.56 -23.08 -1.62
N ASN A 213 3.48 -23.51 -0.98
CA ASN A 213 2.38 -24.19 -1.67
C ASN A 213 1.33 -23.15 -2.12
N TYR A 214 0.37 -23.57 -2.95
CA TYR A 214 -0.65 -22.66 -3.48
C TYR A 214 -1.48 -21.97 -2.39
N GLY A 215 -1.85 -22.69 -1.32
CA GLY A 215 -2.61 -22.12 -0.19
C GLY A 215 -1.82 -21.07 0.59
N ASP A 216 -0.48 -21.16 0.62
CA ASP A 216 0.36 -20.19 1.33
C ASP A 216 0.45 -18.83 0.62
N VAL A 217 0.09 -18.75 -0.66
CA VAL A 217 0.26 -17.56 -1.52
C VAL A 217 -0.96 -17.29 -2.41
N GLN A 218 -2.12 -17.84 -2.05
CA GLN A 218 -3.30 -17.86 -2.89
C GLN A 218 -3.76 -16.45 -3.26
N ILE A 219 -3.76 -15.52 -2.30
CA ILE A 219 -4.25 -14.17 -2.52
C ILE A 219 -3.24 -13.34 -3.32
N GLN A 220 -1.95 -13.44 -3.01
CA GLN A 220 -0.89 -12.84 -3.81
C GLN A 220 -0.94 -13.35 -5.25
N THR A 221 -1.20 -14.65 -5.46
CA THR A 221 -1.33 -15.25 -6.80
C THR A 221 -2.51 -14.65 -7.55
N LEU A 222 -3.66 -14.48 -6.89
CA LEU A 222 -4.82 -13.82 -7.48
C LEU A 222 -4.47 -12.40 -8.02
N PHE A 223 -3.77 -11.59 -7.23
CA PHE A 223 -3.35 -10.25 -7.67
C PHE A 223 -2.30 -10.30 -8.79
N ALA A 224 -1.30 -11.18 -8.67
CA ALA A 224 -0.23 -11.33 -9.66
C ALA A 224 -0.78 -11.75 -11.03
N SER A 225 -1.67 -12.75 -11.06
CA SER A 225 -2.31 -13.22 -12.28
C SER A 225 -3.24 -12.17 -12.90
N ALA A 226 -3.90 -11.33 -12.09
CA ALA A 226 -4.70 -10.23 -12.61
C ALA A 226 -3.85 -9.17 -13.32
N GLU A 227 -2.65 -8.86 -12.81
CA GLU A 227 -1.70 -7.96 -13.49
C GLU A 227 -1.06 -8.60 -14.73
N SER A 228 -0.67 -9.88 -14.67
CA SER A 228 0.00 -10.57 -15.78
C SER A 228 -0.93 -10.88 -16.94
N ARG A 229 -2.24 -11.02 -16.66
CA ARG A 229 -3.29 -11.40 -17.63
C ARG A 229 -3.08 -12.79 -18.22
N GLU A 230 -2.37 -13.66 -17.51
CA GLU A 230 -2.07 -15.02 -17.99
C GLU A 230 -3.27 -15.96 -17.80
N GLU A 231 -4.17 -15.64 -16.86
CA GLU A 231 -5.30 -16.49 -16.49
C GLU A 231 -6.64 -15.75 -16.60
N ASP A 232 -7.62 -16.35 -17.29
CA ASP A 232 -8.98 -15.79 -17.44
C ASP A 232 -9.94 -16.21 -16.32
N ARG A 233 -9.56 -17.21 -15.54
CA ARG A 233 -10.36 -17.80 -14.46
C ARG A 233 -9.51 -17.95 -13.21
N PHE A 234 -10.07 -17.55 -12.09
CA PHE A 234 -9.48 -17.76 -10.79
C PHE A 234 -10.23 -18.81 -10.00
N LEU A 235 -9.42 -19.56 -9.25
CA LEU A 235 -9.82 -20.47 -8.21
C LEU A 235 -9.23 -19.94 -6.92
N PHE A 236 -9.97 -19.98 -5.83
CA PHE A 236 -9.41 -19.87 -4.50
C PHE A 236 -10.25 -20.71 -3.53
N THR A 237 -9.64 -21.12 -2.43
CA THR A 237 -10.31 -21.81 -1.33
C THR A 237 -10.64 -20.79 -0.23
N ASP A 238 -11.87 -20.80 0.26
CA ASP A 238 -12.28 -19.96 1.38
C ASP A 238 -11.99 -20.63 2.75
N MET A 239 -12.34 -19.94 3.84
CA MET A 239 -12.11 -20.44 5.21
C MET A 239 -12.85 -21.74 5.56
N ASP A 240 -13.88 -22.10 4.79
CA ASP A 240 -14.70 -23.30 5.01
C ASP A 240 -14.28 -24.47 4.09
N ASP A 241 -13.09 -24.37 3.48
CA ASP A 241 -12.55 -25.30 2.48
C ASP A 241 -13.41 -25.39 1.19
N GLU A 242 -14.27 -24.40 0.91
CA GLU A 242 -15.07 -24.37 -0.30
C GLU A 242 -14.28 -23.78 -1.48
N SER A 243 -14.41 -24.40 -2.66
CA SER A 243 -13.74 -23.94 -3.87
C SER A 243 -14.57 -22.88 -4.59
N VAL A 244 -14.05 -21.67 -4.66
CA VAL A 244 -14.69 -20.55 -5.35
C VAL A 244 -14.04 -20.33 -6.71
N PHE A 245 -14.86 -20.25 -7.76
CA PHE A 245 -14.42 -19.99 -9.13
C PHE A 245 -15.07 -18.74 -9.70
N PHE A 246 -14.29 -17.89 -10.35
CA PHE A 246 -14.83 -16.74 -11.09
C PHE A 246 -13.97 -16.40 -12.30
N SER A 247 -14.56 -15.69 -13.27
CA SER A 247 -13.82 -15.19 -14.43
C SER A 247 -13.48 -13.72 -14.26
N LEU A 248 -12.24 -13.34 -14.58
CA LEU A 248 -11.81 -11.94 -14.59
C LEU A 248 -12.65 -11.06 -15.51
N ALA A 249 -13.14 -11.61 -16.62
CA ALA A 249 -13.96 -10.88 -17.57
C ALA A 249 -15.32 -10.47 -16.99
N ALA A 250 -15.78 -11.12 -15.90
CA ALA A 250 -17.02 -10.78 -15.20
C ALA A 250 -16.80 -9.84 -14.01
N VAL A 251 -15.54 -9.55 -13.66
CA VAL A 251 -15.18 -8.80 -12.45
C VAL A 251 -14.81 -7.36 -12.80
N SER A 252 -15.41 -6.43 -12.08
CA SER A 252 -15.07 -5.00 -12.16
C SER A 252 -13.91 -4.64 -11.24
N MET A 253 -13.93 -5.18 -10.02
CA MET A 253 -12.94 -4.89 -9.00
C MET A 253 -12.92 -6.00 -7.97
N PHE A 254 -11.77 -6.24 -7.37
CA PHE A 254 -11.69 -6.94 -6.10
C PHE A 254 -10.69 -6.27 -5.15
N ALA A 255 -10.89 -6.48 -3.85
CA ALA A 255 -10.05 -5.90 -2.82
C ALA A 255 -9.90 -6.84 -1.63
N VAL A 256 -8.72 -6.83 -1.00
CA VAL A 256 -8.40 -7.64 0.17
C VAL A 256 -7.61 -6.81 1.18
N PRO A 257 -7.87 -6.93 2.49
CA PRO A 257 -7.02 -6.31 3.51
C PRO A 257 -5.56 -6.73 3.37
N LEU A 258 -4.63 -5.78 3.49
CA LEU A 258 -3.19 -6.04 3.36
C LEU A 258 -2.69 -7.07 4.39
N ARG A 259 -3.32 -7.15 5.56
CA ARG A 259 -3.02 -8.18 6.57
C ARG A 259 -3.40 -9.61 6.16
N LEU A 260 -4.02 -9.82 5.00
CA LEU A 260 -4.21 -11.16 4.44
C LEU A 260 -3.25 -11.44 3.28
N VAL A 261 -2.66 -10.39 2.69
CA VAL A 261 -1.82 -10.48 1.49
C VAL A 261 -0.33 -10.37 1.80
N GLU A 262 0.03 -9.67 2.88
CA GLU A 262 1.42 -9.28 3.19
C GLU A 262 1.91 -9.99 4.46
N PRO A 263 2.64 -11.12 4.32
CA PRO A 263 3.13 -11.88 5.47
C PRO A 263 4.04 -11.09 6.41
N ALA A 264 4.74 -10.08 5.89
CA ALA A 264 5.59 -9.19 6.68
C ALA A 264 4.80 -8.41 7.75
N LEU A 265 3.48 -8.30 7.62
CA LEU A 265 2.62 -7.67 8.62
C LEU A 265 2.27 -8.60 9.80
N TYR A 266 2.72 -9.86 9.80
CA TYR A 266 2.56 -10.77 10.95
C TYR A 266 3.75 -10.74 11.90
N GLU A 267 4.93 -10.33 11.41
CA GLU A 267 6.15 -10.35 12.21
C GLU A 267 6.08 -9.31 13.35
N GLY A 268 5.68 -9.77 14.54
CA GLY A 268 5.57 -8.95 15.74
C GLY A 268 4.18 -8.40 16.03
N THR A 269 3.13 -9.11 15.61
CA THR A 269 1.78 -9.01 16.21
C THR A 269 1.57 -9.95 17.40
N ASP A 270 2.38 -11.00 17.52
CA ASP A 270 2.21 -12.05 18.57
C ASP A 270 2.91 -11.74 19.91
N GLU A 271 3.65 -10.63 20.00
CA GLU A 271 4.33 -10.23 21.23
C GLU A 271 3.76 -8.90 21.77
N ALA A 272 2.84 -9.02 22.72
CA ALA A 272 2.38 -7.99 23.65
C ALA A 272 1.57 -6.79 23.08
N GLU A 273 0.39 -7.07 22.51
CA GLU A 273 -0.76 -6.15 22.69
C GLU A 273 -1.66 -6.76 23.79
N THR A 274 -1.15 -6.80 25.02
CA THR A 274 -2.05 -6.83 26.18
C THR A 274 -2.91 -5.57 26.09
N GLU A 275 -4.21 -5.80 26.02
CA GLU A 275 -5.25 -4.84 26.33
C GLU A 275 -4.85 -4.02 27.55
N GLU A 276 -4.49 -2.76 27.35
CA GLU A 276 -4.63 -1.72 28.36
C GLU A 276 -5.48 -0.61 27.73
N GLU A 277 -6.78 -0.75 27.99
CA GLU A 277 -7.88 0.23 28.09
C GLU A 277 -7.88 1.49 27.21
#